data_AF-A0A839E345-F1
#
_entry.id   AF-A0A839E345-F1
#
_cell.length_a   1.000
_cell.length_b   1.000
_cell.length_c   1.000
_cell.angle_alpha   90.00
_cell.angle_beta   90.00
_cell.angle_gamma   90.00
#
_symmetry.space_group_name_H-M   'P 1'
#
loop_
_entity.id
_entity.type
_entity.pdbx_description
1 polymer ?
#
loop_
_entity_poly.entity_id
_entity_poly.type
_entity_poly.pdbx_seq_one_letter_code
_entity_poly.pdbx_strand_id
1 'polypeptide(L)'
;MSPDSRAAPLSTRNSWHRVVAAWRRFEAFHDEMFVAPWRQGLEREARRQDDTFRALVMLDALGVENPVAYETMELIPHLVGDLHAWHQRMGQDTFGDPGTCC
;
A
#
# COMPACT_ATOMS: atom_id res chain seq x y z
N MET A 1 30.90 -61.44 -37.68
CA MET A 1 30.78 -61.78 -36.24
C MET A 1 31.70 -60.87 -35.44
N SER A 2 31.18 -59.70 -35.03
CA SER A 2 31.43 -59.05 -33.74
C SER A 2 30.58 -57.77 -33.74
N PRO A 3 29.67 -57.57 -32.76
CA PRO A 3 28.76 -56.43 -32.77
C PRO A 3 29.35 -55.18 -32.11
N ASP A 4 28.90 -54.05 -32.66
CA ASP A 4 28.75 -52.69 -32.10
C ASP A 4 28.94 -52.52 -30.58
N SER A 5 29.77 -51.57 -30.12
CA SER A 5 29.59 -50.10 -30.07
C SER A 5 29.05 -49.60 -28.72
N ARG A 6 29.86 -48.72 -28.09
CA ARG A 6 29.54 -47.59 -27.20
C ARG A 6 28.37 -47.76 -26.21
N ALA A 7 28.71 -47.96 -24.95
CA ALA A 7 27.86 -47.57 -23.83
C ALA A 7 28.54 -46.44 -23.04
N ALA A 8 28.00 -45.23 -23.12
CA ALA A 8 28.29 -44.09 -22.26
C ALA A 8 26.98 -43.67 -21.55
N PRO A 9 27.04 -43.11 -20.33
CA PRO A 9 26.01 -43.28 -19.32
C PRO A 9 24.79 -42.37 -19.49
N LEU A 10 23.61 -42.90 -19.17
CA LEU A 10 22.35 -42.16 -19.16
C LEU A 10 22.34 -41.11 -18.03
N SER A 11 22.33 -39.85 -18.46
CA SER A 11 22.19 -38.63 -17.67
C SER A 11 20.89 -38.62 -16.84
N THR A 12 21.00 -38.90 -15.54
CA THR A 12 19.92 -38.77 -14.53
C THR A 12 19.98 -37.44 -13.76
N ARG A 13 20.76 -36.45 -14.22
CA ARG A 13 20.97 -35.18 -13.50
C ARG A 13 19.83 -34.16 -13.68
N ASN A 14 18.89 -34.37 -14.59
CA ASN A 14 17.94 -33.32 -15.01
C ASN A 14 16.56 -33.34 -14.29
N SER A 15 16.19 -34.43 -13.60
CA SER A 15 14.88 -34.57 -12.95
C SER A 15 14.78 -33.78 -11.65
N TRP A 16 15.86 -33.74 -10.85
CA TRP A 16 15.91 -33.04 -9.57
C TRP A 16 15.73 -31.54 -9.70
N HIS A 17 16.34 -30.91 -10.70
CA HIS A 17 16.19 -29.47 -10.95
C HIS A 17 14.75 -29.10 -11.32
N ARG A 18 14.02 -29.99 -12.02
CA ARG A 18 12.60 -29.76 -12.37
C ARG A 18 11.70 -29.81 -11.14
N VAL A 19 11.96 -30.74 -10.21
CA VAL A 19 11.20 -30.86 -8.96
C VAL A 19 11.45 -29.63 -8.07
N VAL A 20 12.71 -29.20 -7.93
CA VAL A 20 13.04 -28.00 -7.15
C VAL A 20 12.42 -26.73 -7.76
N ALA A 21 12.42 -26.61 -9.09
CA ALA A 21 11.77 -25.48 -9.77
C ALA A 21 10.25 -25.49 -9.59
N ALA A 22 9.61 -26.66 -9.62
CA ALA A 22 8.18 -26.81 -9.37
C ALA A 22 7.82 -26.47 -7.91
N TRP A 23 8.65 -26.89 -6.96
CA TRP A 23 8.46 -26.57 -5.54
C TRP A 23 8.54 -25.07 -5.26
N ARG A 24 9.54 -24.38 -5.81
CA ARG A 24 9.65 -22.90 -5.68
C ARG A 24 8.46 -22.16 -6.28
N ARG A 25 7.90 -22.65 -7.38
CA ARG A 25 6.67 -22.08 -7.98
C ARG A 25 5.46 -22.28 -7.08
N PHE A 26 5.36 -23.44 -6.44
CA PHE A 26 4.30 -23.72 -5.49
C PHE A 26 4.40 -22.82 -4.24
N GLU A 27 5.61 -22.63 -3.72
CA GLU A 27 5.88 -21.74 -2.58
C GLU A 27 5.54 -20.27 -2.91
N ALA A 28 5.96 -19.78 -4.09
CA ALA A 28 5.61 -18.44 -4.53
C ALA A 28 4.09 -18.23 -4.70
N PHE A 29 3.39 -19.22 -5.27
CA PHE A 29 1.94 -19.19 -5.41
C PHE A 29 1.23 -19.21 -4.05
N HIS A 30 1.74 -19.99 -3.10
CA HIS A 30 1.23 -20.05 -1.75
C HIS A 30 1.40 -18.69 -1.05
N ASP A 31 2.61 -18.13 -1.04
CA ASP A 31 2.85 -16.80 -0.45
C ASP A 31 1.95 -15.71 -1.04
N GLU A 32 1.75 -15.71 -2.35
CA GLU A 32 0.86 -14.76 -3.02
C GLU A 32 -0.60 -14.92 -2.58
N MET A 33 -1.09 -16.16 -2.44
CA MET A 33 -2.43 -16.47 -1.91
C MET A 33 -2.61 -16.08 -0.44
N PHE A 34 -1.56 -16.19 0.39
CA PHE A 34 -1.63 -15.82 1.80
C PHE A 34 -1.55 -14.31 2.01
N VAL A 35 -0.78 -13.58 1.20
CA VAL A 35 -0.59 -12.13 1.37
C VAL A 35 -1.71 -11.31 0.70
N ALA A 36 -2.25 -11.78 -0.43
CA ALA A 36 -3.25 -11.03 -1.21
C ALA A 36 -4.50 -10.57 -0.42
N PRO A 37 -5.12 -11.41 0.46
CA PRO A 37 -6.33 -11.01 1.19
C PRO A 37 -6.10 -9.85 2.18
N TRP A 38 -4.89 -9.75 2.74
CA TRP A 38 -4.57 -8.78 3.78
C TRP A 38 -4.24 -7.40 3.23
N ARG A 39 -3.78 -7.30 1.98
CA ARG A 39 -3.43 -6.02 1.34
C ARG A 39 -4.61 -5.04 1.35
N GLN A 40 -5.78 -5.51 0.91
CA GLN A 40 -6.98 -4.68 0.89
C GLN A 40 -7.47 -4.32 2.32
N GLY A 41 -7.24 -5.19 3.31
CA GLY A 41 -7.58 -4.90 4.70
C GLY A 41 -6.69 -3.81 5.29
N LEU A 42 -5.37 -3.92 5.06
CA LEU A 42 -4.37 -2.94 5.52
C LEU A 42 -4.58 -1.57 4.88
N GLU A 43 -4.85 -1.51 3.58
CA GLU A 43 -5.16 -0.23 2.91
C GLU A 43 -6.44 0.41 3.47
N ARG A 44 -7.46 -0.40 3.78
CA ARG A 44 -8.71 0.10 4.39
C ARG A 44 -8.46 0.66 5.78
N GLU A 45 -7.66 -0.01 6.59
CA GLU A 45 -7.31 0.46 7.94
C GLU A 45 -6.45 1.73 7.90
N ALA A 46 -5.46 1.78 7.01
CA ALA A 46 -4.64 2.98 6.81
C ALA A 46 -5.50 4.20 6.42
N ARG A 47 -6.44 4.02 5.48
CA ARG A 47 -7.40 5.08 5.11
C ARG A 47 -8.30 5.49 6.27
N ARG A 48 -8.78 4.53 7.07
CA ARG A 48 -9.62 4.83 8.25
C ARG A 48 -8.86 5.64 9.29
N GLN A 49 -7.59 5.33 9.52
CA GLN A 49 -6.74 6.10 10.44
C GLN A 49 -6.52 7.53 9.92
N ASP A 50 -6.25 7.67 8.63
CA ASP A 50 -6.10 8.98 7.97
C ASP A 50 -7.40 9.81 8.03
N ASP A 51 -8.54 9.21 7.72
CA ASP A 51 -9.86 9.86 7.81
C ASP A 51 -10.19 10.28 9.25
N THR A 52 -9.87 9.44 10.24
CA THR A 52 -10.04 9.75 11.67
C THR A 52 -9.16 10.94 12.05
N PHE A 53 -7.89 10.90 11.69
CA PHE A 53 -6.96 11.99 11.94
C PHE A 53 -7.44 13.31 11.31
N ARG A 54 -7.90 13.26 10.06
CA ARG A 54 -8.45 14.40 9.35
C ARG A 54 -9.72 14.94 10.00
N ALA A 55 -10.63 14.07 10.44
CA ALA A 55 -11.82 14.47 11.18
C ALA A 55 -11.46 15.16 12.50
N LEU A 56 -10.45 14.63 13.21
CA LEU A 56 -9.98 15.21 14.46
C LEU A 56 -9.44 16.64 14.26
N VAL A 57 -8.69 16.90 13.17
CA VAL A 57 -8.21 18.27 12.88
C VAL A 57 -9.32 19.18 12.32
N MET A 58 -10.29 18.63 11.58
CA MET A 58 -11.45 19.42 11.15
C MET A 58 -12.27 19.93 12.35
N LEU A 59 -12.38 19.14 13.42
CA LEU A 59 -13.00 19.59 14.67
C LEU A 59 -12.28 20.80 15.25
N ASP A 60 -10.94 20.80 15.23
CA ASP A 60 -10.13 21.93 15.69
C ASP A 60 -10.36 23.19 14.84
N ALA A 61 -10.42 23.05 13.51
CA ALA A 61 -10.75 24.17 12.61
C ALA A 61 -12.16 24.75 12.83
N LEU A 62 -13.09 23.93 13.32
CA LEU A 62 -14.45 24.34 13.70
C LEU A 62 -14.51 24.95 15.12
N GLY A 63 -13.39 25.04 15.82
CA GLY A 63 -13.30 25.51 17.21
C GLY A 63 -13.81 24.50 18.23
N VAL A 64 -13.97 23.23 17.85
CA VAL A 64 -14.35 22.14 18.74
C VAL A 64 -13.07 21.54 19.31
N GLU A 65 -12.86 21.69 20.62
CA GLU A 65 -11.68 21.15 21.30
C GLU A 65 -11.52 19.66 21.04
N ASN A 66 -10.33 19.28 20.56
CA ASN A 66 -9.97 17.90 20.29
C ASN A 66 -8.84 17.44 21.23
N PRO A 67 -8.95 16.25 21.86
CA PRO A 67 -7.92 15.74 22.78
C PRO A 67 -6.50 15.60 22.19
N VAL A 68 -6.33 15.58 20.87
CA VAL A 68 -5.01 15.52 20.20
C VAL A 68 -4.61 16.81 19.48
N ALA A 69 -5.32 17.92 19.67
CA ALA A 69 -5.02 19.19 18.98
C ALA A 69 -3.57 19.65 19.16
N TYR A 70 -3.05 19.59 20.38
CA TYR A 70 -1.66 20.01 20.68
C TYR A 70 -0.60 19.10 20.04
N GLU A 71 -0.82 17.79 20.03
CA GLU A 71 0.13 16.80 19.49
C GLU A 71 0.18 16.81 17.96
N THR A 72 -0.85 17.34 17.30
CA THR A 72 -1.02 17.28 15.84
C THR A 72 -0.77 18.62 15.15
N MET A 73 -0.34 19.63 15.92
CA MET A 73 -0.12 21.00 15.44
C MET A 73 0.98 21.09 14.36
N GLU A 74 1.95 20.17 14.34
CA GLU A 74 3.00 20.09 13.30
C GLU A 74 2.49 19.59 11.94
N LEU A 75 1.34 18.91 11.92
CA LEU A 75 0.75 18.34 10.70
C LEU A 75 -0.19 19.32 9.99
N ILE A 76 -0.52 20.44 10.64
CA ILE A 76 -1.38 21.51 10.09
C ILE A 76 -0.95 21.96 8.69
N PRO A 77 0.34 22.18 8.36
CA PRO A 77 0.76 22.61 7.02
C PRO A 77 0.38 21.63 5.90
N HIS A 78 0.44 20.32 6.15
CA HIS A 78 0.06 19.30 5.16
C HIS A 78 -1.46 19.24 4.97
N LEU A 79 -2.21 19.39 6.06
CA LEU A 79 -3.67 19.40 6.04
C LEU A 79 -4.26 20.61 5.32
N VAL A 80 -3.60 21.77 5.40
CA VAL A 80 -3.99 22.98 4.64
C VAL A 80 -3.92 22.72 3.13
N GLY A 81 -2.87 22.06 2.63
CA GLY A 81 -2.75 21.72 1.21
C GLY A 81 -3.87 20.80 0.72
N ASP A 82 -4.21 19.82 1.53
CA ASP A 82 -5.28 18.87 1.26
C ASP A 82 -6.69 19.48 1.33
N LEU A 83 -6.91 20.38 2.30
CA LEU A 83 -8.13 21.17 2.40
C LEU A 83 -8.28 22.06 1.17
N HIS A 84 -7.20 22.71 0.75
CA HIS A 84 -7.18 23.54 -0.45
C HIS A 84 -7.60 22.74 -1.69
N ALA A 85 -7.03 21.55 -1.89
CA ALA A 85 -7.36 20.67 -3.00
C ALA A 85 -8.81 20.16 -2.95
N TRP A 86 -9.35 19.89 -1.75
CA TRP A 86 -10.75 19.51 -1.57
C TRP A 86 -11.70 20.68 -1.88
N HIS A 87 -11.42 21.87 -1.37
CA HIS A 87 -12.29 23.04 -1.56
C HIS A 87 -12.32 23.49 -3.03
N GLN A 88 -11.19 23.40 -3.74
CA GLN A 88 -11.15 23.63 -5.20
C GLN A 88 -12.07 22.65 -5.96
N ARG A 89 -12.12 21.37 -5.56
CA ARG A 89 -13.05 20.40 -6.18
C ARG A 89 -14.52 20.71 -5.89
N MET A 90 -14.81 21.41 -4.80
CA MET A 90 -16.16 21.87 -4.46
C MET A 90 -16.56 23.11 -5.25
N GLY A 91 -15.68 23.65 -6.11
CA GLY A 91 -15.96 24.77 -7.00
C GLY A 91 -15.93 26.14 -6.32
N GLN A 92 -15.28 26.25 -5.17
CA GLN A 92 -14.99 27.55 -4.55
C GLN A 92 -13.55 27.97 -4.89
N ASP A 93 -13.42 29.19 -5.43
CA ASP A 93 -12.13 29.76 -5.83
C ASP A 93 -11.42 30.46 -4.66
N THR A 94 -12.14 30.79 -3.57
CA THR A 94 -11.61 31.52 -2.41
C THR A 94 -12.29 31.10 -1.11
N PHE A 95 -11.51 30.91 -0.04
CA PHE A 95 -12.03 30.56 1.28
C PHE A 95 -12.33 31.82 2.11
N GLY A 96 -13.53 32.38 1.93
CA GLY A 96 -13.98 33.51 2.75
C GLY A 96 -13.30 34.84 2.38
N ASP A 97 -12.36 35.32 3.21
CA ASP A 97 -11.85 36.71 3.19
C ASP A 97 -10.66 36.91 2.22
N PRO A 98 -10.49 38.09 1.59
CA PRO A 98 -9.40 38.36 0.66
C PRO A 98 -8.04 38.23 1.35
N GLY A 99 -7.23 37.24 0.95
CA GLY A 99 -5.91 36.97 1.50
C GLY A 99 -5.83 35.75 2.43
N THR A 100 -6.96 35.12 2.73
CA THR A 100 -7.01 33.82 3.41
C THR A 100 -7.25 32.74 2.36
N CYS A 101 -6.20 31.99 2.05
CA CYS A 101 -6.16 30.87 1.10
C CYS A 101 -6.08 31.26 -0.40
N CYS A 102 -4.99 31.94 -0.74
CA CYS A 102 -4.12 31.72 -1.91
C CYS A 102 -2.68 31.99 -1.47
#